data_AF-A0A355AKW8-F1
#
_entry.id   AF-A0A355AKW8-F1
#
_cell.length_a   1.000
_cell.length_b   1.000
_cell.length_c   1.000
_cell.angle_alpha   90.00
_cell.angle_beta   90.00
_cell.angle_gamma   90.00
#
_symmetry.space_group_name_H-M   'P 1'
#
loop_
_entity.id
_entity.type
_entity.pdbx_description
1 polymer ?
#
loop_
_entity_poly.entity_id
_entity_poly.type
_entity_poly.pdbx_seq_one_letter_code
_entity_poly.pdbx_strand_id
1 'polypeptide(L)'
;LGHNSNAPLRGSKATIWEGGHRVPLIARWGDGTPTGSPITPAATSSALVGLQDIFATLAELTGQTLKAEQGLDSQSFVPALLQQNPTRLRHELLVQANDGDGWGQKLAKGFREDQWKLIATKDRKP
;
A
#
# COMPACT_ATOMS: atom_id res chain seq x y z
N LEU A 1 5.21 28.17 11.44
CA LEU A 1 5.32 26.69 11.40
C LEU A 1 3.94 26.10 11.59
N GLY A 2 3.34 25.53 10.54
CA GLY A 2 2.02 24.91 10.60
C GLY A 2 2.14 23.39 10.46
N HIS A 3 1.24 22.64 11.11
CA HIS A 3 1.15 21.20 10.93
C HIS A 3 0.78 20.86 9.48
N ASN A 4 1.57 19.99 8.84
CA ASN A 4 1.25 19.42 7.55
C ASN A 4 1.36 17.89 7.65
N SER A 5 0.23 17.22 7.79
CA SER A 5 0.12 15.79 8.06
C SER A 5 0.70 14.89 6.97
N ASN A 6 0.82 15.39 5.73
CA ASN A 6 1.27 14.60 4.59
C ASN A 6 2.60 15.10 4.02
N ALA A 7 3.22 16.16 4.57
CA ALA A 7 4.52 16.62 4.09
C ALA A 7 5.56 15.49 4.17
N PRO A 8 6.42 15.31 3.14
CA PRO A 8 6.59 16.15 1.94
C PRO A 8 5.71 15.74 0.75
N LEU A 9 4.77 14.84 0.93
CA LEU A 9 3.97 14.25 -0.14
C LEU A 9 2.93 15.23 -0.68
N ARG A 10 2.76 15.23 -2.01
CA ARG A 10 1.75 16.04 -2.70
C ARG A 10 0.36 15.49 -2.38
N GLY A 11 -0.60 16.40 -2.13
CA GLY A 11 -2.01 16.07 -1.97
C GLY A 11 -2.40 15.69 -0.54
N SER A 12 -3.66 15.33 -0.38
CA SER A 12 -4.29 14.96 0.88
C SER A 12 -5.43 13.98 0.62
N LYS A 13 -6.20 13.65 1.67
CA LYS A 13 -7.39 12.80 1.59
C LYS A 13 -8.21 13.13 0.34
N ALA A 14 -8.65 12.07 -0.36
CA ALA A 14 -9.42 12.11 -1.60
C ALA A 14 -8.67 12.48 -2.88
N THR A 15 -7.39 12.86 -2.82
CA THR A 15 -6.59 13.16 -4.02
C THR A 15 -5.76 11.97 -4.51
N ILE A 16 -5.49 11.87 -5.81
CA ILE A 16 -4.73 10.74 -6.41
C ILE A 16 -3.22 10.78 -6.16
N TRP A 17 -2.73 11.88 -5.60
CA TRP A 17 -1.31 12.07 -5.30
C TRP A 17 -0.88 11.24 -4.07
N GLU A 18 0.43 11.16 -3.84
CA GLU A 18 1.00 10.31 -2.77
C GLU A 18 0.44 10.63 -1.39
N GLY A 19 0.24 11.92 -1.04
CA GLY A 19 -0.33 12.33 0.25
C GLY A 19 -1.80 11.99 0.44
N GLY A 20 -2.49 11.51 -0.60
CA GLY A 20 -3.86 10.98 -0.48
C GLY A 20 -3.94 9.48 -0.25
N HIS A 21 -2.85 8.74 -0.48
CA HIS A 21 -2.87 7.27 -0.52
C HIS A 21 -1.75 6.62 0.31
N ARG A 22 -0.58 7.26 0.45
CA ARG A 22 0.52 6.74 1.23
C ARG A 22 0.26 7.01 2.71
N VAL A 23 0.13 5.94 3.48
CA VAL A 23 -0.18 5.98 4.91
C VAL A 23 0.87 5.18 5.70
N PRO A 24 1.02 5.43 7.01
CA PRO A 24 1.89 4.62 7.85
C PRO A 24 1.41 3.17 7.94
N LEU A 25 2.33 2.22 7.80
CA LEU A 25 2.12 0.78 8.07
C LEU A 25 3.21 0.32 9.03
N ILE A 26 2.81 -0.19 10.21
CA ILE A 26 3.72 -0.71 11.23
C ILE A 26 3.22 -2.10 11.62
N ALA A 27 4.13 -3.07 11.66
CA ALA A 27 3.85 -4.44 12.06
C ALA A 27 4.85 -4.89 13.13
N ARG A 28 4.40 -5.76 14.05
CA ARG A 28 5.21 -6.39 15.08
C ARG A 28 4.84 -7.86 15.17
N TRP A 29 5.84 -8.72 15.21
CA TRP A 29 5.65 -10.15 15.45
C TRP A 29 6.86 -10.68 16.20
N GLY A 30 6.62 -11.25 17.38
CA GLY A 30 7.65 -11.77 18.29
C GLY A 30 7.74 -11.04 19.62
N ASP A 31 8.74 -11.41 20.41
CA ASP A 31 8.97 -10.86 21.75
C ASP A 31 9.63 -9.47 21.75
N GLY A 32 10.14 -9.00 20.61
CA GLY A 32 10.84 -7.74 20.47
C GLY A 32 12.37 -7.86 20.57
N THR A 33 12.91 -9.08 20.59
CA THR A 33 14.35 -9.35 20.50
C THR A 33 14.75 -9.77 19.07
N PRO A 34 16.03 -9.58 18.66
CA PRO A 34 16.49 -10.01 17.34
C PRO A 34 16.35 -11.51 17.06
N THR A 35 16.39 -12.36 18.09
CA THR A 35 16.34 -13.82 17.97
C THR A 35 14.95 -14.40 18.24
N GLY A 36 14.13 -13.72 19.03
CA GLY A 36 12.75 -14.13 19.36
C GLY A 36 11.68 -13.51 18.48
N SER A 37 12.06 -12.74 17.45
CA SER A 37 11.12 -12.04 16.58
C SER A 37 11.24 -12.44 15.11
N PRO A 38 10.18 -13.01 14.51
CA PRO A 38 10.11 -13.19 13.06
C PRO A 38 10.25 -11.88 12.29
N ILE A 39 9.64 -10.80 12.78
CA ILE A 39 9.91 -9.45 12.29
C ILE A 39 11.03 -8.86 13.13
N THR A 40 12.20 -8.66 12.52
CA THR A 40 13.34 -8.05 13.21
C THR A 40 12.95 -6.67 13.76
N PRO A 41 13.18 -6.39 15.05
CA PRO A 41 12.87 -5.09 15.65
C PRO A 41 13.53 -3.95 14.88
N ALA A 42 12.78 -2.85 14.69
CA ALA A 42 13.21 -1.68 13.94
C ALA A 42 13.58 -1.92 12.46
N ALA A 43 13.26 -3.08 11.89
CA ALA A 43 13.38 -3.31 10.45
C ALA A 43 12.51 -2.32 9.66
N THR A 44 13.02 -1.89 8.51
CA THR A 44 12.29 -1.07 7.55
C THR A 44 12.23 -1.77 6.21
N SER A 45 11.18 -1.50 5.44
CA SER A 45 11.00 -2.02 4.09
C SER A 45 10.44 -0.92 3.18
N SER A 46 10.96 -0.85 1.97
CA SER A 46 10.47 0.03 0.89
C SER A 46 9.57 -0.71 -0.10
N ALA A 47 9.19 -1.96 0.19
CA ALA A 47 8.31 -2.76 -0.66
C ALA A 47 6.98 -2.05 -0.91
N LEU A 48 6.47 -2.16 -2.13
CA LEU A 48 5.15 -1.64 -2.48
C LEU A 48 4.07 -2.53 -1.87
N VAL A 49 3.17 -1.96 -1.09
CA VAL A 49 2.07 -2.66 -0.43
C VAL A 49 0.79 -1.84 -0.57
N GLY A 50 -0.30 -2.52 -0.94
CA GLY A 50 -1.67 -1.97 -0.93
C GLY A 50 -2.46 -2.45 0.29
N LEU A 51 -3.50 -1.70 0.66
CA LEU A 51 -4.40 -2.12 1.76
C LEU A 51 -5.04 -3.49 1.48
N GLN A 52 -5.35 -3.77 0.22
CA GLN A 52 -5.94 -5.04 -0.20
C GLN A 52 -5.01 -6.24 0.03
N ASP A 53 -3.71 -6.03 0.18
CA ASP A 53 -2.72 -7.10 0.39
C ASP A 53 -2.79 -7.72 1.79
N ILE A 54 -3.48 -7.06 2.74
CA ILE A 54 -3.72 -7.63 4.08
C ILE A 54 -4.41 -8.99 3.99
N PHE A 55 -5.32 -9.18 3.03
CA PHE A 55 -6.09 -10.41 2.91
C PHE A 55 -5.22 -11.64 2.60
N ALA A 56 -4.43 -11.60 1.52
CA ALA A 56 -3.49 -12.68 1.19
C ALA A 56 -2.35 -12.82 2.21
N THR A 57 -1.91 -11.72 2.82
CA THR A 57 -0.88 -11.76 3.87
C THR A 57 -1.38 -12.52 5.11
N LEU A 58 -2.59 -12.23 5.58
CA LEU A 58 -3.18 -12.96 6.71
C LEU A 58 -3.46 -14.42 6.37
N ALA A 59 -3.88 -14.71 5.14
CA ALA A 59 -4.05 -16.09 4.68
C ALA A 59 -2.73 -16.88 4.73
N GLU A 60 -1.63 -16.33 4.20
CA GLU A 60 -0.30 -16.97 4.28
C GLU A 60 0.15 -17.17 5.73
N LEU A 61 0.00 -16.14 6.59
CA LEU A 61 0.39 -16.22 8.00
C LEU A 61 -0.41 -17.25 8.81
N THR A 62 -1.65 -17.53 8.41
CA THR A 62 -2.55 -18.45 9.11
C THR A 62 -2.67 -19.81 8.42
N GLY A 63 -1.89 -20.05 7.36
CA GLY A 63 -1.90 -21.31 6.60
C GLY A 63 -3.19 -21.55 5.82
N GLN A 64 -3.98 -20.51 5.53
CA GLN A 64 -5.21 -20.62 4.77
C GLN A 64 -4.91 -20.67 3.26
N THR A 65 -5.63 -21.52 2.55
CA THR A 65 -5.57 -21.56 1.08
C THR A 65 -6.66 -20.68 0.50
N LEU A 66 -6.28 -19.72 -0.33
CA LEU A 66 -7.24 -18.89 -1.08
C LEU A 66 -7.71 -19.64 -2.33
N LYS A 67 -9.01 -19.57 -2.62
CA LYS A 67 -9.55 -20.01 -3.91
C LYS A 67 -9.17 -19.01 -5.00
N ALA A 68 -9.19 -19.46 -6.26
CA ALA A 68 -8.78 -18.64 -7.41
C ALA A 68 -9.56 -17.33 -7.54
N GLU A 69 -10.82 -17.31 -7.11
CA GLU A 69 -11.72 -16.16 -7.14
C GLU A 69 -11.61 -15.21 -5.94
N GLN A 70 -10.80 -15.56 -4.93
CA GLN A 70 -10.67 -14.78 -3.70
C GLN A 70 -9.42 -13.90 -3.74
N GLY A 71 -9.57 -12.61 -3.40
CA GLY A 71 -8.41 -11.72 -3.26
C GLY A 71 -7.64 -11.52 -4.56
N LEU A 72 -8.34 -11.41 -5.70
CA LEU A 72 -7.75 -11.31 -7.05
C LEU A 72 -6.63 -10.25 -7.16
N ASP A 73 -6.79 -9.13 -6.45
CA ASP A 73 -5.82 -8.03 -6.43
C ASP A 73 -4.88 -8.06 -5.22
N SER A 74 -4.92 -9.11 -4.39
CA SER A 74 -4.18 -9.23 -3.13
C SER A 74 -2.92 -10.07 -3.30
N GLN A 75 -1.77 -9.54 -2.93
CA GLN A 75 -0.49 -10.23 -2.93
C GLN A 75 0.11 -10.20 -1.53
N SER A 76 0.53 -11.35 -1.01
CA SER A 76 1.09 -11.41 0.34
C SER A 76 2.42 -10.63 0.44
N PHE A 77 2.52 -9.77 1.45
CA PHE A 77 3.76 -9.05 1.78
C PHE A 77 4.51 -9.68 2.97
N VAL A 78 4.23 -10.95 3.33
CA VAL A 78 5.05 -11.70 4.30
C VAL A 78 6.56 -11.63 3.98
N PRO A 79 7.01 -11.75 2.71
CA PRO A 79 8.42 -11.59 2.39
C PRO A 79 8.99 -10.22 2.78
N ALA A 80 8.20 -9.15 2.73
CA ALA A 80 8.62 -7.83 3.18
C ALA A 80 8.72 -7.74 4.71
N LEU A 81 7.80 -8.40 5.44
CA LEU A 81 7.81 -8.45 6.91
C LEU A 81 9.04 -9.20 7.45
N LEU A 82 9.42 -10.29 6.77
CA LEU A 82 10.50 -11.19 7.19
C LEU A 82 11.84 -10.87 6.53
N GLN A 83 11.94 -9.77 5.79
CA GLN A 83 13.14 -9.36 5.02
C GLN A 83 13.69 -10.47 4.11
N GLN A 84 12.78 -11.18 3.43
CA GLN A 84 13.08 -12.31 2.54
C GLN A 84 13.16 -11.87 1.07
N ASN A 85 13.22 -12.86 0.17
CA ASN A 85 13.50 -12.70 -1.26
C ASN A 85 12.64 -11.62 -1.95
N PRO A 86 13.26 -10.61 -2.59
CA PRO A 86 12.56 -9.49 -3.22
C PRO A 86 11.73 -9.88 -4.45
N THR A 87 11.99 -11.03 -5.07
CA THR A 87 11.25 -11.49 -6.27
C THR A 87 9.77 -11.81 -6.00
N ARG A 88 9.37 -11.98 -4.73
CA ARG A 88 7.98 -12.20 -4.32
C ARG A 88 7.24 -10.90 -4.01
N LEU A 89 7.89 -9.74 -4.17
CA LEU A 89 7.29 -8.45 -3.84
C LEU A 89 6.48 -7.91 -5.02
N ARG A 90 5.39 -7.21 -4.70
CA ARG A 90 4.55 -6.51 -5.66
C ARG A 90 5.34 -5.41 -6.38
N HIS A 91 5.21 -5.36 -7.70
CA HIS A 91 5.77 -4.30 -8.55
C HIS A 91 4.72 -3.27 -8.98
N GLU A 92 3.45 -3.67 -9.04
CA GLU A 92 2.36 -2.86 -9.57
C GLU A 92 1.23 -2.62 -8.57
N LEU A 93 0.60 -1.45 -8.60
CA LEU A 93 -0.54 -1.12 -7.76
C LEU A 93 -1.51 -0.18 -8.48
N LEU A 94 -2.78 -0.56 -8.52
CA LEU A 94 -3.86 0.33 -8.91
C LEU A 94 -4.41 1.06 -7.67
N VAL A 95 -4.48 2.39 -7.73
CA VAL A 95 -5.08 3.24 -6.70
C VAL A 95 -6.15 4.13 -7.31
N GLN A 96 -7.13 4.51 -6.51
CA GLN A 96 -8.26 5.31 -6.97
C GLN A 96 -8.56 6.44 -5.99
N ALA A 97 -8.61 7.66 -6.52
CA ALA A 97 -9.14 8.82 -5.82
C ALA A 97 -10.66 8.80 -5.80
N ASN A 98 -11.26 9.52 -4.86
CA ASN A 98 -12.72 9.58 -4.81
C ASN A 98 -13.29 10.33 -6.02
N ASP A 99 -14.58 10.13 -6.27
CA ASP A 99 -15.36 10.92 -7.22
C ASP A 99 -16.38 11.76 -6.46
N GLY A 100 -16.00 12.99 -6.12
CA GLY A 100 -16.88 13.93 -5.44
C GLY A 100 -16.66 15.36 -5.93
N ASP A 101 -17.51 16.27 -5.49
CA ASP A 101 -17.48 17.70 -5.87
C ASP A 101 -16.80 18.58 -4.83
N GLY A 102 -16.21 17.98 -3.80
CA GLY A 102 -15.42 18.70 -2.80
C GLY A 102 -14.08 19.22 -3.36
N TRP A 103 -13.44 20.12 -2.61
CA TRP A 103 -12.15 20.69 -3.00
C TRP A 103 -11.08 19.61 -3.20
N GLY A 104 -10.46 19.59 -4.39
CA GLY A 104 -9.42 18.61 -4.76
C GLY A 104 -9.94 17.22 -5.15
N GLN A 105 -11.25 17.00 -5.11
CA GLN A 105 -11.88 15.72 -5.47
C GLN A 105 -12.11 15.66 -6.99
N LYS A 106 -11.52 14.67 -7.64
CA LYS A 106 -11.70 14.39 -9.07
C LYS A 106 -11.48 12.89 -9.25
N LEU A 107 -12.43 12.23 -9.93
CA LEU A 107 -12.24 10.85 -10.35
C LEU A 107 -10.92 10.71 -11.14
N ALA A 108 -9.98 10.03 -10.51
CA ALA A 108 -8.69 9.74 -11.06
C ALA A 108 -8.24 8.36 -10.60
N LYS A 109 -7.61 7.64 -11.52
CA LYS A 109 -6.97 6.34 -11.26
C LYS A 109 -5.47 6.50 -11.41
N GLY A 110 -4.73 5.84 -10.55
CA GLY A 110 -3.28 5.82 -10.54
C GLY A 110 -2.82 4.38 -10.76
N PHE A 111 -2.03 4.15 -11.80
CA PHE A 111 -1.31 2.90 -11.96
C PHE A 111 0.15 3.14 -11.58
N ARG A 112 0.61 2.50 -10.51
CA ARG A 112 2.00 2.53 -10.09
C ARG A 112 2.68 1.26 -10.57
N GLU A 113 3.86 1.40 -11.15
CA GLU A 113 4.76 0.30 -11.50
C GLU A 113 6.17 0.73 -11.10
N ASP A 114 6.74 0.09 -10.09
CA ASP A 114 8.02 0.42 -9.48
C ASP A 114 8.17 1.93 -9.15
N GLN A 115 8.96 2.65 -9.94
CA GLN A 115 9.24 4.08 -9.80
C GLN A 115 8.27 4.97 -10.59
N TRP A 116 7.48 4.39 -11.48
CA TRP A 116 6.52 5.10 -12.32
C TRP A 116 5.14 5.15 -11.69
N LYS A 117 4.44 6.26 -11.92
CA LYS A 117 3.02 6.41 -11.59
C LYS A 117 2.31 7.14 -12.72
N LEU A 118 1.48 6.43 -13.46
CA LEU A 118 0.56 6.99 -14.43
C LEU A 118 -0.71 7.45 -13.72
N ILE A 119 -1.16 8.68 -13.97
CA ILE A 119 -2.43 9.21 -13.45
C ILE A 119 -3.36 9.48 -14.63
N ALA A 120 -4.48 8.76 -14.67
CA ALA A 120 -5.54 8.96 -15.64
C ALA A 120 -6.72 9.66 -14.97
N THR A 121 -7.21 10.75 -15.56
CA THR A 121 -8.40 11.46 -15.06
C THR A 121 -9.51 11.36 -16.08
N LYS A 122 -10.76 11.23 -15.63
CA LYS A 122 -11.90 11.42 -16.52
C LYS A 122 -12.04 12.92 -16.82
N ASP A 123 -12.21 13.28 -18.09
CA ASP A 123 -12.66 14.62 -18.44
C ASP A 123 -14.09 14.79 -17.91
N ARG A 124 -14.30 15.79 -17.05
CA ARG A 124 -15.67 16.28 -16.83
C ARG A 124 -15.99 17.03 -18.11
N LYS A 125 -16.90 16.47 -18.93
CA LYS A 125 -17.47 17.21 -20.07
C LYS A 125 -17.93 18.59 -19.56
N PRO A 126 -17.76 19.67 -20.34
CA PRO A 126 -18.10 21.02 -19.91
C PRO A 126 -19.53 21.13 -19.40
#